data_AF-A0A392PA54-F1
#
_entry.id   AF-A0A392PA54-F1
#
_cell.length_a   1.000
_cell.length_b   1.000
_cell.length_c   1.000
_cell.angle_alpha   90.00
_cell.angle_beta   90.00
_cell.angle_gamma   90.00
#
_symmetry.space_group_name_H-M   'P 1'
#
loop_
_entity.id
_entity.type
_entity.pdbx_description
1 polymer ?
#
loop_
_entity_poly.entity_id
_entity_poly.type
_entity_poly.pdbx_seq_one_letter_code
_entity_poly.pdbx_strand_id
1 'polypeptide(L)'
;MANLSNVIELGKSSEEKKTQELEDEESFSYAMQLCNSSVLPMALQSAAELGVFDALQKAGKGAQLSAEEIAAHLSCNNPDAPKMLDRILALLASHDVLKCLVFQDQQKLGSFHRLYSMAPVAKFFATNSDGVSLGPLLSFLQDKVLLAS
;
A
#
# COMPACT_ATOMS: atom_id res chain seq x y z
N MET A 1 12.06 5.43 -55.48
CA MET A 1 12.90 4.53 -54.66
C MET A 1 12.39 4.64 -53.24
N ALA A 2 11.65 3.64 -52.74
CA ALA A 2 11.24 3.62 -51.34
C ALA A 2 12.51 3.56 -50.47
N ASN A 3 12.64 4.50 -49.53
CA ASN A 3 13.78 4.58 -48.64
C ASN A 3 13.85 3.30 -47.78
N LEU A 4 15.04 2.72 -47.62
CA LEU A 4 15.28 1.51 -46.84
C LEU A 4 14.76 1.66 -45.39
N SER A 5 14.74 2.89 -44.88
CA SER A 5 14.14 3.26 -43.59
C SER A 5 12.63 3.00 -43.53
N ASN A 6 11.88 3.23 -44.61
CA ASN A 6 10.43 3.02 -44.63
C ASN A 6 10.07 1.52 -44.73
N VAL A 7 10.96 0.69 -45.29
CA VAL A 7 10.76 -0.76 -45.40
C VAL A 7 11.01 -1.46 -44.06
N ILE A 8 11.92 -0.94 -43.23
CA ILE A 8 12.21 -1.47 -41.88
C ILE A 8 11.04 -1.15 -40.92
N GLU A 9 10.38 0.00 -41.03
CA GLU A 9 9.19 0.33 -40.22
C GLU A 9 7.93 -0.48 -40.57
N LEU A 10 7.83 -0.93 -41.84
CA LEU A 10 6.73 -1.74 -42.36
C LEU A 10 6.86 -3.23 -42.01
N GLY A 11 8.00 -3.66 -41.47
CA GLY A 11 8.34 -5.07 -41.21
C GLY A 11 8.43 -5.47 -39.73
N LYS A 12 8.35 -4.55 -38.76
CA LYS A 12 8.17 -4.94 -37.35
C LYS A 12 6.84 -5.68 -37.25
N SER A 13 6.90 -6.97 -36.93
CA SER A 13 5.69 -7.79 -36.85
C SER A 13 4.71 -7.15 -35.86
N SER A 14 3.40 -7.26 -36.11
CA SER A 14 2.39 -6.68 -35.21
C SER A 14 2.54 -7.13 -33.76
N GLU A 15 3.17 -8.29 -33.54
CA GLU A 15 3.55 -8.83 -32.24
C GLU A 15 4.71 -8.04 -31.61
N GLU A 16 5.79 -7.76 -32.35
CA GLU A 16 6.94 -6.98 -31.85
C GLU A 16 6.57 -5.53 -31.48
N LYS A 17 5.66 -4.89 -32.24
CA LYS A 17 5.15 -3.57 -31.86
C LYS A 17 4.32 -3.62 -30.57
N LYS A 18 3.46 -4.63 -30.44
CA LYS A 18 2.61 -4.81 -29.26
C LYS A 18 3.42 -5.16 -28.01
N THR A 19 4.47 -5.98 -28.14
CA THR A 19 5.38 -6.29 -27.04
C THR A 19 6.15 -5.06 -26.59
N GLN A 20 6.65 -4.24 -27.52
CA GLN A 20 7.32 -2.98 -27.17
C GLN A 20 6.39 -2.00 -26.45
N GLU A 21 5.15 -1.86 -26.91
CA GLU A 21 4.14 -0.99 -26.26
C GLU A 21 3.87 -1.44 -24.81
N LEU A 22 3.75 -2.74 -24.57
CA LEU A 22 3.58 -3.29 -23.21
C LEU A 22 4.81 -3.03 -22.32
N GLU A 23 6.02 -3.21 -22.86
CA GLU A 23 7.26 -2.92 -22.13
C GLU A 23 7.37 -1.44 -21.75
N ASP A 24 6.99 -0.55 -22.66
CA ASP A 24 7.00 0.90 -22.42
C ASP A 24 5.94 1.29 -21.36
N GLU A 25 4.75 0.67 -21.38
CA GLU A 25 3.69 0.87 -20.37
C GLU A 25 4.10 0.39 -18.97
N GLU A 26 4.73 -0.79 -18.87
CA GLU A 26 5.26 -1.32 -17.61
C GLU A 26 6.39 -0.43 -17.07
N SER A 27 7.30 0.00 -17.94
CA SER A 27 8.41 0.89 -17.59
C SER A 27 7.91 2.24 -17.09
N PHE A 28 6.90 2.82 -17.74
CA PHE A 28 6.28 4.06 -17.31
C PHE A 28 5.58 3.91 -15.96
N SER A 29 4.84 2.82 -15.75
CA SER A 29 4.18 2.52 -14.49
C SER A 29 5.17 2.37 -13.34
N TYR A 30 6.30 1.71 -13.59
CA TYR A 30 7.37 1.58 -12.62
C TYR A 30 8.06 2.91 -12.31
N ALA A 31 8.34 3.74 -13.31
CA ALA A 31 8.87 5.09 -13.11
C ALA A 31 7.92 5.92 -12.22
N MET A 32 6.61 5.84 -12.46
CA MET A 32 5.60 6.50 -11.63
C MET A 32 5.56 5.97 -10.20
N GLN A 33 5.75 4.66 -9.99
CA GLN A 33 5.89 4.09 -8.65
C GLN A 33 7.12 4.63 -7.93
N LEU A 34 8.26 4.73 -8.62
CA LEU A 34 9.50 5.29 -8.05
C LEU A 34 9.35 6.77 -7.68
N CYS A 35 8.69 7.58 -8.50
CA CYS A 35 8.38 8.97 -8.18
C CYS A 35 7.52 9.11 -6.91
N ASN A 36 6.68 8.11 -6.60
CA ASN A 36 5.84 8.05 -5.42
C ASN A 36 6.42 7.20 -4.28
N SER A 37 7.71 6.86 -4.34
CA SER A 37 8.36 5.96 -3.38
C SER A 37 8.32 6.44 -1.93
N SER A 38 8.22 7.75 -1.69
CA SER A 38 8.09 8.33 -0.35
C SER A 38 6.72 8.07 0.30
N VAL A 39 5.70 7.73 -0.48
CA VAL A 39 4.34 7.55 0.04
C VAL A 39 4.25 6.32 0.95
N LEU A 40 4.89 5.21 0.57
CA LEU A 40 4.92 3.98 1.38
C LEU A 40 5.51 4.19 2.78
N PRO A 41 6.75 4.69 2.95
CA PRO A 41 7.32 4.85 4.28
C PRO A 41 6.56 5.87 5.14
N MET A 42 6.00 6.93 4.55
CA MET A 42 5.16 7.90 5.28
C MET A 42 3.85 7.29 5.75
N ALA A 43 3.21 6.46 4.93
CA ALA A 43 1.99 5.73 5.31
C ALA A 43 2.27 4.69 6.39
N LEU A 44 3.40 3.99 6.29
CA LEU A 44 3.86 3.03 7.29
C LEU A 44 4.10 3.72 8.64
N GLN A 45 4.75 4.88 8.63
CA GLN A 45 4.97 5.68 9.84
C GLN A 45 3.63 6.10 10.44
N SER A 46 2.73 6.65 9.63
CA SER A 46 1.41 7.08 10.08
C SER A 46 0.62 5.94 10.72
N ALA A 47 0.63 4.74 10.12
CA ALA A 47 -0.04 3.57 10.68
C ALA A 47 0.60 3.11 12.00
N ALA A 48 1.93 3.20 12.12
CA ALA A 48 2.64 2.88 13.36
C ALA A 48 2.29 3.88 14.47
N GLU A 49 2.34 5.19 14.19
CA GLU A 49 2.03 6.26 15.15
C GLU A 49 0.56 6.23 15.59
N LEU A 50 -0.35 5.90 14.66
CA LEU A 50 -1.76 5.69 14.98
C LEU A 50 -2.01 4.43 15.82
N GLY A 51 -1.03 3.53 15.97
CA GLY A 51 -1.19 2.29 16.74
C GLY A 51 -2.00 1.21 16.00
N VAL A 52 -2.07 1.27 14.67
CA VAL A 52 -2.82 0.30 13.84
C VAL A 52 -2.31 -1.12 14.05
N PHE A 53 -0.98 -1.29 14.07
CA PHE A 53 -0.37 -2.61 14.23
C PHE A 53 -0.64 -3.20 15.62
N ASP A 54 -0.65 -2.36 16.65
CA ASP A 54 -1.01 -2.78 18.00
C ASP A 54 -2.50 -3.14 18.11
N ALA A 55 -3.38 -2.41 17.42
CA ALA A 55 -4.82 -2.74 17.37
C ALA A 55 -5.05 -4.10 16.70
N LEU A 56 -4.43 -4.35 15.55
CA LEU A 56 -4.49 -5.64 14.85
C LEU A 56 -3.87 -6.78 15.68
N GLN A 57 -2.76 -6.52 16.38
CA GLN A 57 -2.12 -7.51 17.24
C GLN A 57 -3.00 -7.88 18.44
N LYS A 58 -3.65 -6.87 19.07
CA LYS A 58 -4.60 -7.07 20.18
C LYS A 58 -5.85 -7.84 19.77
N ALA A 59 -6.30 -7.68 18.53
CA ALA A 59 -7.42 -8.44 17.98
C ALA A 59 -7.13 -9.95 17.86
N GLY A 60 -5.84 -10.34 17.85
CA GLY A 60 -5.40 -11.73 17.90
C GLY A 60 -4.82 -12.24 16.59
N LYS A 61 -4.20 -13.43 16.66
CA LYS A 61 -3.52 -14.04 15.51
C LYS A 61 -4.52 -14.41 14.42
N GLY A 62 -4.36 -13.81 13.24
CA GLY A 62 -5.25 -14.05 12.10
C GLY A 62 -6.57 -13.28 12.16
N ALA A 63 -6.72 -12.35 13.10
CA ALA A 63 -7.86 -11.45 13.13
C ALA A 63 -7.93 -10.63 11.84
N GLN A 64 -9.15 -10.44 11.36
CA GLN A 64 -9.47 -9.66 10.18
C GLN A 64 -10.40 -8.55 10.62
N LEU A 65 -9.93 -7.30 10.51
CA LEU A 65 -10.68 -6.13 10.93
C LEU A 65 -10.92 -5.21 9.75
N SER A 66 -12.12 -4.64 9.69
CA SER A 66 -12.45 -3.52 8.82
C SER A 66 -11.77 -2.23 9.29
N ALA A 67 -11.66 -1.24 8.41
CA ALA A 67 -11.15 0.08 8.78
C ALA A 67 -12.01 0.76 9.86
N GLU A 68 -13.31 0.46 9.90
CA GLU A 68 -14.26 0.96 10.90
C GLU A 68 -13.97 0.37 12.28
N GLU A 69 -13.74 -0.94 12.37
CA GLU A 69 -13.38 -1.61 13.62
C GLU A 69 -12.02 -1.14 14.14
N ILE A 70 -11.03 -0.96 13.25
CA ILE A 70 -9.71 -0.44 13.66
C ILE A 70 -9.86 1.01 14.15
N ALA A 71 -10.60 1.87 13.45
CA ALA A 71 -10.83 3.24 13.90
C ALA A 71 -11.57 3.30 15.25
N ALA A 72 -12.49 2.36 15.51
CA ALA A 72 -13.17 2.22 16.79
C ALA A 72 -12.19 1.79 17.89
N HIS A 73 -11.29 0.84 17.63
CA HIS A 73 -10.22 0.45 18.57
C HIS A 73 -9.28 1.61 18.91
N LEU A 74 -9.00 2.47 17.92
CA LEU A 74 -8.19 3.68 18.10
C LEU A 74 -8.96 4.84 18.76
N SER A 75 -10.25 4.65 19.08
CA SER A 75 -11.11 5.67 19.68
C SER A 75 -11.13 6.99 18.88
N CYS A 76 -11.15 6.88 17.55
CA CYS A 76 -11.16 8.05 16.67
C CYS A 76 -12.51 8.79 16.73
N ASN A 77 -12.49 10.07 17.08
CA ASN A 77 -13.68 10.93 17.12
C ASN A 77 -14.05 11.53 15.74
N ASN A 78 -13.19 11.38 14.73
CA ASN A 78 -13.41 11.95 13.40
C ASN A 78 -14.31 11.00 12.57
N PRO A 79 -15.47 11.47 12.07
CA PRO A 79 -16.38 10.64 11.27
C PRO A 79 -15.75 10.12 9.96
N ASP A 80 -14.76 10.82 9.40
CA ASP A 80 -14.06 10.38 8.19
C ASP A 80 -12.82 9.52 8.47
N ALA A 81 -12.47 9.27 9.75
CA ALA A 81 -11.30 8.46 10.12
C ALA A 81 -11.32 7.05 9.49
N PRO A 82 -12.43 6.30 9.47
CA PRO A 82 -12.45 4.98 8.84
C PRO A 82 -12.08 5.03 7.35
N LYS A 83 -12.55 6.03 6.60
CA LYS A 83 -12.24 6.18 5.17
C LYS A 83 -10.78 6.55 4.94
N MET A 84 -10.24 7.45 5.77
CA MET A 84 -8.82 7.84 5.69
C MET A 84 -7.92 6.66 6.01
N LEU A 85 -8.28 5.92 7.06
CA LEU A 85 -7.56 4.74 7.51
C LEU A 85 -7.61 3.63 6.44
N ASP A 86 -8.78 3.38 5.83
CA ASP A 86 -8.91 2.40 4.75
C ASP A 86 -7.93 2.67 3.61
N ARG A 87 -7.71 3.93 3.22
CA ARG A 87 -6.73 4.29 2.19
C ARG A 87 -5.29 3.98 2.60
N ILE A 88 -4.93 4.21 3.86
CA ILE A 88 -3.59 3.88 4.39
C ILE A 88 -3.42 2.36 4.42
N LEU A 89 -4.39 1.64 4.96
CA LEU A 89 -4.36 0.18 5.06
C LEU A 89 -4.31 -0.49 3.67
N ALA A 90 -5.04 0.03 2.70
CA ALA A 90 -5.03 -0.46 1.33
C ALA A 90 -3.64 -0.31 0.67
N LEU A 91 -2.96 0.82 0.90
CA LEU A 91 -1.58 1.01 0.41
C LEU A 91 -0.59 0.06 1.09
N LEU A 92 -0.72 -0.13 2.40
CA LEU A 92 0.12 -1.10 3.11
C LEU A 92 -0.14 -2.53 2.63
N ALA A 93 -1.39 -2.85 2.29
CA ALA A 93 -1.73 -4.14 1.72
C ALA A 93 -1.19 -4.34 0.30
N SER A 94 -1.14 -3.31 -0.54
CA SER A 94 -0.54 -3.42 -1.88
C SER A 94 0.97 -3.65 -1.85
N HIS A 95 1.62 -3.36 -0.72
CA HIS A 95 3.04 -3.63 -0.47
C HIS A 95 3.28 -4.83 0.46
N ASP A 96 2.28 -5.71 0.63
CA ASP A 96 2.36 -6.93 1.44
C ASP A 96 2.72 -6.70 2.93
N VAL A 97 2.62 -5.47 3.42
CA VAL A 97 2.76 -5.15 4.85
C VAL A 97 1.55 -5.68 5.62
N LEU A 98 0.37 -5.55 5.02
CA LEU A 98 -0.88 -6.13 5.51
C LEU A 98 -1.44 -7.10 4.48
N LYS A 99 -2.34 -7.97 4.91
CA LYS A 99 -3.17 -8.77 4.01
C LYS A 99 -4.56 -8.16 3.95
N CYS A 100 -5.10 -8.02 2.74
CA CYS A 100 -6.42 -7.46 2.49
C CYS A 100 -7.32 -8.52 1.84
N LEU A 101 -8.50 -8.70 2.39
CA LEU A 101 -9.59 -9.46 1.76
C LEU A 101 -10.68 -8.49 1.34
N VAL A 102 -11.17 -8.67 0.12
CA VAL A 102 -12.20 -7.81 -0.48
C VAL A 102 -13.47 -8.62 -0.66
N PHE A 103 -14.57 -8.12 -0.11
CA PHE A 103 -15.89 -8.72 -0.22
C PHE A 103 -16.81 -7.76 -0.96
N GLN A 104 -17.64 -8.29 -1.84
CA GLN A 104 -18.69 -7.50 -2.47
C GLN A 104 -19.89 -7.43 -1.52
N ASP A 105 -20.42 -6.22 -1.33
CA ASP A 105 -21.65 -6.02 -0.59
C ASP A 105 -22.83 -6.64 -1.37
N GLN A 106 -23.51 -7.60 -0.76
CA GLN A 106 -24.66 -8.27 -1.37
C GLN A 106 -25.85 -7.31 -1.54
N GLN A 107 -25.91 -6.23 -0.76
CA GLN A 107 -27.04 -5.29 -0.76
C GLN A 107 -26.85 -4.12 -1.72
N LYS A 108 -25.61 -3.83 -2.15
CA LYS A 108 -25.29 -2.73 -3.06
C LYS A 108 -24.30 -3.18 -4.13
N LEU A 109 -24.80 -3.34 -5.35
CA LEU A 109 -23.98 -3.65 -6.51
C LEU A 109 -22.90 -2.55 -6.69
N GLY A 110 -21.63 -2.96 -6.69
CA GLY A 110 -20.48 -2.06 -6.82
C GLY A 110 -19.91 -1.51 -5.50
N SER A 111 -20.47 -1.87 -4.35
CA SER A 111 -19.85 -1.59 -3.05
C SER A 111 -18.98 -2.77 -2.61
N PHE A 112 -17.79 -2.47 -2.11
CA PHE A 112 -16.83 -3.45 -1.64
C PHE A 112 -16.39 -3.12 -0.22
N HIS A 113 -16.30 -4.16 0.61
CA HIS A 113 -15.78 -4.09 1.98
C HIS A 113 -14.40 -4.72 2.02
N ARG A 114 -13.48 -4.08 2.74
CA ARG A 114 -12.10 -4.54 2.90
C ARG A 114 -11.87 -4.94 4.35
N LEU A 115 -11.33 -6.13 4.54
CA LEU A 115 -10.84 -6.59 5.84
C LEU A 115 -9.32 -6.71 5.79
N TYR A 116 -8.67 -6.26 6.85
CA TYR A 116 -7.22 -6.21 6.99
C TYR A 116 -6.74 -7.14 8.09
N SER A 117 -5.61 -7.80 7.82
CA SER A 117 -4.94 -8.69 8.77
C SER A 117 -3.43 -8.50 8.70
N MET A 118 -2.73 -8.90 9.76
CA MET A 118 -1.27 -8.74 9.82
C MET A 118 -0.56 -9.71 8.87
N ALA A 119 0.31 -9.17 8.02
CA ALA A 119 1.33 -9.99 7.36
C ALA A 119 2.52 -10.23 8.30
N PRO A 120 3.41 -11.20 8.02
CA PRO A 120 4.56 -11.49 8.88
C PRO A 120 5.50 -10.31 9.12
N VAL A 121 5.58 -9.35 8.19
CA VAL A 121 6.41 -8.14 8.35
C VAL A 121 5.78 -7.12 9.31
N ALA A 122 4.45 -7.01 9.35
CA ALA A 122 3.73 -6.09 10.23
C ALA A 122 4.02 -6.32 11.72
N LYS A 123 4.40 -7.54 12.12
CA LYS A 123 4.72 -7.88 13.51
C LYS A 123 5.87 -7.06 14.09
N PHE A 124 6.79 -6.58 13.25
CA PHE A 124 7.95 -5.80 13.69
C PHE A 124 7.61 -4.32 13.92
N PHE A 125 6.44 -3.87 13.46
CA PHE A 125 5.93 -2.52 13.68
C PHE A 125 4.93 -2.45 14.84
N ALA A 126 4.45 -3.60 15.34
CA ALA A 126 3.71 -3.70 16.60
C ALA A 126 4.68 -3.82 17.78
N THR A 127 4.28 -3.28 18.93
CA THR A 127 5.05 -3.39 20.17
C THR A 127 5.02 -4.83 20.68
N ASN A 128 6.18 -5.46 20.80
CA ASN A 128 6.26 -6.85 21.28
C ASN A 128 6.12 -6.94 22.82
N SER A 129 6.23 -8.15 23.37
CA SER A 129 6.17 -8.41 24.82
C SER A 129 7.24 -7.67 25.63
N ASP A 130 8.37 -7.34 24.99
CA ASP A 130 9.50 -6.65 25.61
C ASP A 130 9.38 -5.12 25.49
N GLY A 131 8.28 -4.62 24.89
CA GLY A 131 8.06 -3.20 24.68
C GLY A 131 8.83 -2.60 23.49
N VAL A 132 9.38 -3.43 22.59
CA VAL A 132 10.18 -2.98 21.45
C VAL A 132 9.47 -3.16 20.11
N SER A 133 9.76 -2.26 19.17
CA SER A 133 9.31 -2.31 17.77
C SER A 133 10.29 -1.53 16.87
N LEU A 134 10.12 -1.61 15.55
CA LEU A 134 10.82 -0.76 14.58
C LEU A 134 10.21 0.64 14.45
N GLY A 135 9.13 0.94 15.20
CA GLY A 135 8.48 2.25 15.20
C GLY A 135 9.45 3.42 15.44
N PRO A 136 10.29 3.39 16.50
CA PRO A 136 11.26 4.45 16.76
C PRO A 136 12.28 4.67 15.63
N LEU A 137 12.74 3.60 14.98
CA LEU A 137 13.65 3.70 13.83
C LEU A 137 12.93 4.35 12.64
N LEU A 138 11.67 3.97 12.40
CA LEU A 138 10.86 4.53 11.33
C LEU A 138 10.59 6.03 11.55
N SER A 139 10.21 6.43 12.76
CA SER A 139 10.02 7.84 13.13
C SER A 139 11.32 8.64 13.01
N PHE A 140 12.48 8.05 13.36
CA PHE A 140 13.77 8.69 13.15
C PHE A 140 14.06 8.92 11.67
N LEU A 141 13.92 7.89 10.82
CA LEU A 141 14.20 7.98 9.38
C LEU A 141 13.27 8.95 8.64
N GLN A 142 12.04 9.13 9.12
CA GLN A 142 11.07 10.06 8.55
C GLN A 142 11.02 11.41 9.28
N ASP A 143 11.97 11.66 10.19
CA ASP A 143 12.05 12.95 10.85
C ASP A 143 12.37 14.05 9.83
N LYS A 144 11.73 15.22 10.02
CA LYS A 144 11.88 16.35 9.11
C LYS A 144 13.33 16.82 8.99
N VAL A 145 14.13 16.70 10.05
CA VAL A 145 15.54 17.10 10.03
C VAL A 145 16.35 16.18 9.11
N LEU A 146 16.12 14.87 9.15
CA LEU A 146 16.81 13.91 8.28
C LEU A 146 16.31 13.95 6.83
N LEU A 147 15.03 14.23 6.61
CA LEU A 147 14.49 14.40 5.26
C LEU A 147 14.90 15.72 4.61
N ALA A 148 15.22 16.76 5.41
CA ALA A 148 15.63 18.07 4.93
C ALA A 148 17.15 18.27 4.84
N SER A 149 17.95 17.31 5.34
CA SER A 149 19.42 17.33 5.29
C SER A 149 19.98 16.77 3.99
#